data_AF-A0A948FCA0-F1
#
_entry.id   AF-A0A948FCA0-F1
#
_cell.length_a   1.000
_cell.length_b   1.000
_cell.length_c   1.000
_cell.angle_alpha   90.00
_cell.angle_beta   90.00
_cell.angle_gamma   90.00
#
_symmetry.space_group_name_H-M   'P 1'
#
loop_
_entity.id
_entity.type
_entity.pdbx_description
1 polymer ?
#
loop_
_entity_poly.entity_id
_entity_poly.type
_entity_poly.pdbx_seq_one_letter_code
_entity_poly.pdbx_strand_id
1 'polypeptide(L)'
;AEAKKAIKDTYEAGISVCTNWIVGFPTETEEDFQETINFIRENIRYLKSNMMVNSFILKGESLLFQQQEEFGITFDSDGHWKSLDGINTIEERRRRYARLLDLLSENNDIAAHKTFQG
;
A
#
# COMPACT_ATOMS: atom_id res chain seq x y z
N ALA A 1 -2.28 16.45 -7.28
CA ALA A 1 -2.88 15.13 -7.61
C ALA A 1 -4.39 15.17 -7.38
N GLU A 2 -5.17 14.53 -8.24
CA GLU A 2 -6.64 14.46 -8.15
C GLU A 2 -7.12 13.79 -6.86
N ALA A 3 -6.41 12.75 -6.39
CA ALA A 3 -6.70 12.06 -5.14
C ALA A 3 -6.75 13.01 -3.93
N LYS A 4 -5.77 13.92 -3.81
CA LYS A 4 -5.73 14.91 -2.71
C LYS A 4 -6.96 15.81 -2.71
N LYS A 5 -7.38 16.26 -3.91
CA LYS A 5 -8.57 17.09 -4.07
C LYS A 5 -9.82 16.31 -3.65
N ALA A 6 -10.00 15.09 -4.15
CA ALA A 6 -11.15 14.25 -3.80
C ALA A 6 -11.23 13.97 -2.29
N ILE A 7 -10.11 13.63 -1.65
CA ILE A 7 -10.01 13.42 -0.20
C ILE A 7 -10.42 14.67 0.56
N LYS A 8 -9.83 15.82 0.21
CA LYS A 8 -10.09 17.09 0.88
C LYS A 8 -11.55 17.53 0.72
N ASP A 9 -12.07 17.52 -0.50
CA ASP A 9 -13.44 17.95 -0.80
C ASP A 9 -14.47 17.06 -0.08
N THR A 10 -14.20 15.75 -0.02
CA THR A 10 -15.04 14.77 0.71
C THR A 10 -15.07 15.08 2.20
N TYR A 11 -13.89 15.31 2.80
CA TYR A 11 -13.76 15.70 4.20
C TYR A 11 -14.48 17.03 4.49
N GLU A 12 -14.29 18.05 3.65
CA GLU A 12 -14.90 19.38 3.83
C GLU A 12 -16.43 19.36 3.67
N ALA A 13 -16.96 18.41 2.89
CA ALA A 13 -18.39 18.17 2.79
C ALA A 13 -18.99 17.42 4.00
N GLY A 14 -18.18 17.02 5.00
CA GLY A 14 -18.61 16.24 6.15
C GLY A 14 -18.89 14.76 5.84
N ILE A 15 -18.41 14.27 4.70
CA ILE A 15 -18.53 12.87 4.28
C ILE A 15 -17.32 12.09 4.82
N SER A 16 -17.57 10.88 5.34
CA SER A 16 -16.48 10.02 5.82
C SER A 16 -15.52 9.65 4.68
N VAL A 17 -14.24 9.94 4.88
CA VAL A 17 -13.20 9.59 3.91
C VAL A 17 -12.76 8.14 4.13
N CYS A 18 -12.99 7.30 3.12
CA CYS A 18 -12.53 5.91 3.11
C CYS A 18 -11.47 5.74 2.01
N THR A 19 -10.28 5.26 2.37
CA THR A 19 -9.17 5.09 1.40
C THR A 19 -8.59 3.70 1.45
N ASN A 20 -8.06 3.22 0.33
CA ASN A 20 -7.33 1.96 0.23
C ASN A 20 -5.88 2.24 -0.17
N TRP A 21 -4.95 1.71 0.62
CA TRP A 21 -3.52 1.85 0.43
C TRP A 21 -2.92 0.47 0.23
N ILE A 22 -2.19 0.31 -0.87
CA ILE A 22 -1.46 -0.91 -1.20
C ILE A 22 0.02 -0.54 -1.22
N VAL A 23 0.84 -1.29 -0.47
CA VAL A 23 2.30 -1.18 -0.49
C VAL A 23 2.93 -2.50 -0.88
N GLY A 24 4.11 -2.46 -1.47
CA GLY A 24 4.81 -3.62 -1.98
C GLY A 24 4.26 -4.12 -3.31
N PHE A 25 3.76 -3.22 -4.16
CA PHE A 25 3.36 -3.56 -5.52
C PHE A 25 4.60 -4.04 -6.32
N PRO A 26 4.48 -4.97 -7.29
CA PRO A 26 5.63 -5.59 -7.96
C PRO A 26 6.68 -4.60 -8.49
N THR A 27 6.25 -3.44 -9.00
CA THR A 27 7.12 -2.41 -9.58
C THR A 27 7.39 -1.24 -8.64
N GLU A 28 6.91 -1.27 -7.39
CA GLU A 28 7.07 -0.14 -6.45
C GLU A 28 8.53 -0.05 -6.01
N THR A 29 9.14 1.13 -6.19
CA THR A 29 10.49 1.46 -5.72
C THR A 29 10.47 2.05 -4.31
N GLU A 30 11.63 2.29 -3.71
CA GLU A 30 11.69 3.03 -2.44
C GLU A 30 11.25 4.48 -2.61
N GLU A 31 11.54 5.09 -3.76
CA GLU A 31 11.10 6.43 -4.14
C GLU A 31 9.57 6.51 -4.19
N ASP A 32 8.92 5.58 -4.89
CA ASP A 32 7.44 5.49 -4.98
C ASP A 32 6.81 5.27 -3.59
N PHE A 33 7.42 4.40 -2.78
CA PHE A 33 6.97 4.16 -1.42
C PHE A 33 7.09 5.43 -0.57
N GLN A 34 8.19 6.17 -0.71
CA GLN A 34 8.40 7.41 0.04
C GLN A 34 7.44 8.52 -0.40
N GLU A 35 7.08 8.58 -1.68
CA GLU A 35 6.00 9.46 -2.17
C GLU A 35 4.66 9.12 -1.50
N THR A 36 4.33 7.82 -1.37
CA THR A 36 3.14 7.36 -0.66
C THR A 36 3.14 7.79 0.81
N ILE A 37 4.25 7.57 1.52
CA ILE A 37 4.42 7.98 2.92
C ILE A 37 4.28 9.50 3.10
N ASN A 38 4.90 10.29 2.22
CA ASN A 38 4.82 11.74 2.26
C ASN A 38 3.40 12.22 1.99
N PHE A 39 2.72 11.63 1.00
CA PHE A 39 1.34 11.96 0.69
C PHE A 39 0.42 11.70 1.88
N ILE A 40 0.54 10.54 2.53
CA ILE A 40 -0.26 10.21 3.72
C ILE A 40 0.03 11.22 4.84
N ARG A 41 1.31 11.49 5.13
CA ARG A 41 1.72 12.44 6.18
C ARG A 41 1.17 13.85 5.96
N GLU A 42 1.27 14.38 4.74
CA GLU A 42 0.80 15.72 4.40
C GLU A 42 -0.73 15.88 4.49
N ASN A 43 -1.46 14.77 4.34
CA ASN A 43 -2.93 14.76 4.24
C ASN A 43 -3.59 14.03 5.41
N ILE A 44 -2.82 13.66 6.44
CA ILE A 44 -3.25 12.78 7.52
C ILE A 44 -4.52 13.26 8.22
N ARG A 45 -4.67 14.60 8.34
CA ARG A 45 -5.83 15.23 8.95
C ARG A 45 -7.16 14.89 8.27
N TYR A 46 -7.13 14.55 6.98
CA TYR A 46 -8.32 14.21 6.20
C TYR A 46 -8.58 12.70 6.11
N LEU A 47 -7.63 11.87 6.57
CA LEU A 47 -7.63 10.41 6.35
C LEU A 47 -8.04 9.61 7.59
N LYS A 48 -8.38 10.27 8.69
CA LYS A 48 -8.57 9.64 10.02
C LYS A 48 -9.73 8.65 10.10
N SER A 49 -10.73 8.80 9.23
CA SER A 49 -12.03 8.15 9.38
C SER A 49 -12.00 6.65 9.11
N ASN A 50 -11.36 6.23 8.02
CA ASN A 50 -11.30 4.81 7.64
C ASN A 50 -10.21 4.54 6.58
N MET A 51 -9.05 4.05 7.01
CA MET A 51 -7.98 3.63 6.10
C MET A 51 -7.93 2.11 6.00
N MET A 52 -7.97 1.56 4.79
CA MET A 52 -7.59 0.17 4.51
C MET A 52 -6.13 0.17 4.10
N VAL A 53 -5.30 -0.59 4.82
CA VAL A 53 -3.86 -0.62 4.64
C VAL A 53 -3.44 -2.05 4.39
N ASN A 54 -3.02 -2.32 3.16
CA ASN A 54 -2.79 -3.65 2.65
C ASN A 54 -1.38 -3.77 2.08
N SER A 55 -0.72 -4.90 2.29
CA SER A 55 0.34 -5.31 1.36
C SER A 55 -0.29 -5.74 0.04
N PHE A 56 0.43 -5.61 -1.07
CA PHE A 56 -0.01 -6.21 -2.32
C PHE A 56 -0.16 -7.73 -2.16
N ILE A 57 -1.29 -8.26 -2.62
CA ILE A 57 -1.63 -9.68 -2.56
C ILE A 57 -1.79 -10.17 -4.00
N LEU A 58 -0.90 -11.07 -4.41
CA LEU A 58 -1.03 -11.74 -5.70
C LEU A 58 -2.11 -12.83 -5.60
N LYS A 59 -3.29 -12.56 -6.17
CA LYS A 59 -4.42 -13.51 -6.17
C LYS A 59 -4.33 -14.43 -7.38
N GLY A 60 -4.46 -15.74 -7.18
CA GLY A 60 -4.34 -16.76 -8.23
C GLY A 60 -5.28 -16.61 -9.43
N GLU A 61 -6.42 -15.96 -9.25
CA GLU A 61 -7.39 -15.71 -10.32
C GLU A 61 -7.18 -14.36 -11.02
N SER A 62 -6.27 -13.52 -10.52
CA SER A 62 -6.02 -12.19 -11.10
C SER A 62 -5.24 -12.30 -12.40
N LEU A 63 -5.45 -11.32 -13.29
CA LEU A 63 -4.64 -11.16 -14.51
C LEU A 63 -3.14 -11.12 -14.20
N LEU A 64 -2.77 -10.43 -13.10
CA LEU A 64 -1.40 -10.35 -12.61
C LEU A 64 -0.79 -11.71 -12.27
N PHE A 65 -1.59 -12.68 -11.81
CA PHE A 65 -1.09 -14.04 -11.58
C PHE A 65 -1.06 -14.84 -12.89
N GLN A 66 -2.11 -14.75 -13.69
CA GLN A 66 -2.20 -15.46 -14.97
C GLN A 66 -1.08 -15.05 -15.95
N GLN A 67 -0.65 -13.79 -15.89
CA GLN A 67 0.41 -13.21 -16.72
C GLN A 67 1.62 -12.75 -15.87
N GLN A 68 1.87 -13.42 -14.74
CA GLN A 68 2.90 -13.02 -13.77
C GLN A 68 4.28 -12.74 -14.37
N GLU A 69 4.71 -13.52 -15.36
CA GLU A 69 6.01 -13.32 -16.02
C GLU A 69 6.05 -12.00 -16.81
N GLU A 70 4.96 -11.60 -17.47
CA GLU A 70 4.85 -10.33 -18.21
C GLU A 70 4.89 -9.12 -17.27
N PHE A 71 4.37 -9.29 -16.05
CA PHE A 71 4.41 -8.29 -14.99
C PHE A 71 5.68 -8.35 -14.14
N GLY A 72 6.66 -9.17 -14.53
CA GLY A 72 7.94 -9.27 -13.84
C GLY A 72 7.85 -9.90 -12.45
N ILE A 73 6.96 -10.87 -12.27
CA ILE A 73 6.74 -11.60 -11.02
C ILE A 73 7.24 -13.04 -11.18
N THR A 74 7.97 -13.52 -10.17
CA THR A 74 8.44 -14.91 -10.06
C THR A 74 8.30 -15.39 -8.61
N PHE A 75 8.66 -16.65 -8.34
CA PHE A 75 8.58 -17.25 -7.01
C PHE A 75 9.96 -17.71 -6.53
N ASP A 76 10.21 -17.59 -5.24
CA ASP A 76 11.38 -18.20 -4.61
C ASP A 76 11.16 -19.69 -4.29
N SER A 77 12.16 -20.31 -3.66
CA SER A 77 12.12 -21.73 -3.28
C SER A 77 11.03 -22.08 -2.28
N ASP A 78 10.54 -21.10 -1.51
CA ASP A 78 9.52 -21.27 -0.49
C ASP A 78 8.11 -20.96 -1.03
N GLY A 79 8.01 -20.59 -2.31
CA GLY A 79 6.76 -20.27 -2.98
C GLY A 79 6.26 -18.85 -2.68
N HIS A 80 7.11 -17.96 -2.16
CA HIS A 80 6.76 -16.55 -2.05
C HIS A 80 7.04 -15.84 -3.36
N TRP A 81 6.10 -14.98 -3.77
CA TRP A 81 6.31 -14.17 -4.96
C TRP A 81 7.33 -13.05 -4.68
N LYS A 82 8.14 -12.75 -5.69
CA LYS A 82 9.09 -11.64 -5.75
C LYS A 82 9.12 -11.02 -7.15
N SER A 83 9.58 -9.79 -7.26
CA SER A 83 9.85 -9.18 -8.57
C SER A 83 11.11 -9.79 -9.22
N LEU A 84 11.16 -9.82 -10.55
CA LEU A 84 12.29 -10.35 -11.33
C LEU A 84 13.60 -9.58 -11.08
N ASP A 85 13.50 -8.27 -10.88
CA ASP A 85 14.63 -7.40 -10.53
C ASP A 85 15.11 -7.59 -9.08
N GLY A 86 14.38 -8.37 -8.27
CA GLY A 86 14.70 -8.63 -6.87
C GLY A 86 14.45 -7.45 -5.93
N ILE A 87 13.89 -6.34 -6.41
CA ILE A 87 13.62 -5.14 -5.60
C ILE A 87 12.48 -5.41 -4.62
N ASN A 88 11.42 -6.10 -5.04
CA ASN A 88 10.28 -6.45 -4.21
C ASN A 88 10.31 -7.92 -3.82
N THR A 89 10.89 -8.22 -2.65
CA THR A 89 10.80 -9.53 -1.98
C THR A 89 9.75 -9.52 -0.88
N ILE A 90 9.43 -10.69 -0.30
CA ILE A 90 8.55 -10.75 0.87
C ILE A 90 9.08 -9.93 2.06
N GLU A 91 10.40 -9.91 2.27
CA GLU A 91 11.06 -9.11 3.31
C GLU A 91 10.88 -7.62 3.05
N GLU A 92 11.09 -7.18 1.81
CA GLU A 92 10.93 -5.78 1.44
C GLU A 92 9.48 -5.31 1.61
N ARG A 93 8.52 -6.14 1.20
CA ARG A 93 7.09 -5.87 1.41
C ARG A 93 6.74 -5.78 2.88
N ARG A 94 7.27 -6.68 3.72
CA ARG A 94 7.11 -6.60 5.19
C ARG A 94 7.71 -5.29 5.73
N ARG A 95 8.89 -4.90 5.26
CA ARG A 95 9.58 -3.67 5.68
C ARG A 95 8.75 -2.43 5.37
N ARG A 96 8.24 -2.30 4.14
CA ARG A 96 7.37 -1.19 3.72
C ARG A 96 6.06 -1.16 4.50
N TYR A 97 5.43 -2.33 4.67
CA TYR A 97 4.22 -2.45 5.46
C TYR A 97 4.43 -2.01 6.91
N ALA A 98 5.50 -2.46 7.56
CA ALA A 98 5.85 -2.04 8.92
C ALA A 98 6.06 -0.52 9.02
N ARG A 99 6.82 0.08 8.10
CA ARG A 99 7.02 1.55 8.06
C ARG A 99 5.73 2.34 7.90
N LEU A 100 4.78 1.83 7.11
CA LEU A 100 3.46 2.44 7.00
C LEU A 100 2.67 2.31 8.31
N LEU A 101 2.73 1.15 8.98
CA LEU A 101 2.10 0.99 10.29
C LEU A 101 2.71 1.92 11.35
N ASP A 102 4.03 2.11 11.35
CA ASP A 102 4.72 3.01 12.26
C ASP A 102 4.21 4.45 12.09
N LEU A 103 4.13 4.95 10.84
CA LEU A 103 3.56 6.26 10.53
C LEU A 103 2.13 6.43 11.09
N LEU A 104 1.30 5.41 10.96
CA LEU A 104 -0.08 5.46 11.45
C LEU A 104 -0.13 5.40 12.98
N SER A 105 0.81 4.71 13.62
CA SER A 105 0.90 4.64 15.09
C SER A 105 1.30 5.97 15.74
N GLU A 106 2.01 6.84 15.02
CA GLU A 106 2.30 8.21 15.45
C GLU A 106 1.02 9.07 15.57
N ASN A 107 -0.11 8.60 14.99
CA ASN A 107 -1.38 9.31 14.90
C ASN A 107 -2.50 8.45 15.50
N ASN A 108 -2.61 8.47 16.83
CA ASN A 108 -3.49 7.59 17.64
C ASN A 108 -5.00 7.69 17.33
N ASP A 109 -5.44 8.65 16.52
CA ASP A 109 -6.84 8.88 16.16
C ASP A 109 -7.21 8.37 14.76
N ILE A 110 -6.32 7.63 14.09
CA ILE A 110 -6.60 7.01 12.81
C ILE A 110 -7.25 5.64 13.01
N ALA A 111 -8.44 5.47 12.46
CA ALA A 111 -9.04 4.15 12.28
C ALA A 111 -8.46 3.48 11.02
N ALA A 112 -7.67 2.42 11.21
CA ALA A 112 -7.06 1.67 10.10
C ALA A 112 -7.33 0.16 10.18
N HIS A 113 -7.84 -0.41 9.10
CA HIS A 113 -7.91 -1.85 8.86
C HIS A 113 -6.62 -2.33 8.21
N LYS A 114 -5.96 -3.30 8.83
CA LYS A 114 -4.58 -3.70 8.52
C LYS A 114 -4.56 -5.14 8.01
N THR A 115 -4.12 -5.34 6.77
CA THR A 115 -3.93 -6.68 6.20
C THR A 115 -2.52 -6.82 5.65
N PHE A 116 -1.83 -7.90 6.02
CA PHE A 116 -0.60 -8.32 5.37
C PHE A 116 -0.76 -9.77 4.91
N GLN A 117 -0.41 -10.05 3.66
CA GLN A 117 -0.27 -11.42 3.16
C GLN A 117 1.07 -11.55 2.43
N GLY A 118 1.90 -12.44 2.98
CA GLY A 118 3.23 -12.78 2.46
C GLY A 118 3.11 -13.62 1.20
#